data_AF-A0AAE8A0P5-F1
#
_entry.id   AF-A0AAE8A0P5-F1
#
_cell.length_a   1.000
_cell.length_b   1.000
_cell.length_c   1.000
_cell.angle_alpha   90.00
_cell.angle_beta   90.00
_cell.angle_gamma   90.00
#
_symmetry.space_group_name_H-M   'P 1'
#
loop_
_entity.id
_entity.type
_entity.pdbx_description
1 polymer ?
#
loop_
_entity_poly.entity_id
_entity_poly.type
_entity_poly.pdbx_seq_one_letter_code
_entity_poly.pdbx_strand_id
1 'polypeptide(L)'
;MAYVKRAVKRPEGNPGKGINPRDMMSIIDVDDILVFPARDSAGVLMTENIQLKPGCYSTDIYFTPGTVEVTSNTDGDPDALGFTPTVKGNHPGNKQAVREFKTNWLGRKCIVIMSYCDGQDKDLFGSPCNPMQMGVNYTGNKDANSSEFTFTQISKGDDIAIYKGTVPSEEPVASVSASATTIPFTAEGQYQLQGGEAEINKVTGGRHGAVMTLLGVASGVAPTIAHGGQFLLRGGETFTASPGSQITLQAFESGSGTCTWIEQSRYQA
;
A
#
# COMPACT_ATOMS: atom_id res chain seq x y z
N MET A 1 4.94 -22.12 12.40
CA MET A 1 4.36 -22.79 13.58
C MET A 1 3.21 -23.69 13.14
N ALA A 2 2.84 -24.72 13.90
CA ALA A 2 1.71 -25.57 13.57
C ALA A 2 0.37 -24.83 13.83
N TYR A 3 -0.51 -24.83 12.83
CA TYR A 3 -1.85 -24.23 12.94
C TYR A 3 -2.70 -24.95 13.99
N VAL A 4 -3.34 -24.19 14.89
CA VAL A 4 -4.28 -24.72 15.87
C VAL A 4 -5.69 -24.61 15.31
N LYS A 5 -6.37 -25.74 15.13
CA LYS A 5 -7.77 -25.79 14.65
C LYS A 5 -8.67 -24.97 15.58
N ARG A 6 -9.46 -24.07 15.01
CA ARG A 6 -10.44 -23.24 15.74
C ARG A 6 -11.81 -23.31 15.08
N ALA A 7 -12.87 -23.20 15.88
CA ALA A 7 -14.22 -23.11 15.36
C ALA A 7 -14.44 -21.72 14.73
N VAL A 8 -14.81 -21.69 13.45
CA VAL A 8 -15.21 -20.46 12.75
C VAL A 8 -16.72 -20.27 12.96
N LYS A 9 -17.09 -19.31 13.82
CA LYS A 9 -18.49 -18.99 14.11
C LYS A 9 -19.06 -18.05 13.05
N ARG A 10 -20.39 -18.03 12.89
CA ARG A 10 -21.07 -17.01 12.08
C ARG A 10 -20.67 -15.61 12.59
N PRO A 11 -20.18 -14.71 11.73
CA PRO A 11 -19.90 -13.33 12.11
C PRO A 11 -21.19 -12.60 12.51
N GLU A 12 -21.09 -11.66 13.44
CA GLU A 12 -22.22 -10.79 13.81
C GLU A 12 -22.63 -9.88 12.63
N GLY A 13 -23.91 -9.53 12.56
CA GLY A 13 -24.45 -8.66 11.51
C GLY A 13 -24.86 -9.38 10.22
N ASN A 14 -24.62 -8.73 9.08
CA ASN A 14 -24.95 -9.23 7.73
C ASN A 14 -23.67 -9.58 6.94
N PRO A 15 -22.98 -10.68 7.28
CA PRO A 15 -21.69 -11.04 6.66
C PRO A 15 -21.79 -11.44 5.20
N GLY A 16 -23.01 -11.64 4.66
CA GLY A 16 -23.23 -11.93 3.24
C GLY A 16 -23.42 -10.68 2.37
N LYS A 17 -23.22 -9.48 2.93
CA LYS A 17 -23.27 -8.23 2.15
C LYS A 17 -22.12 -8.24 1.13
N GLY A 18 -22.42 -7.89 -0.13
CA GLY A 18 -21.40 -7.80 -1.17
C GLY A 18 -20.27 -6.84 -0.82
N ILE A 19 -19.08 -7.12 -1.36
CA ILE A 19 -17.89 -6.29 -1.19
C ILE A 19 -18.13 -4.86 -1.71
N ASN A 20 -17.60 -3.87 -1.00
CA ASN A 20 -17.63 -2.47 -1.43
C ASN A 20 -16.19 -1.94 -1.57
N PRO A 21 -15.46 -2.42 -2.58
CA PRO A 21 -14.11 -1.94 -2.83
C PRO A 21 -14.15 -0.44 -3.18
N ARG A 22 -13.07 0.22 -2.83
CA ARG A 22 -12.81 1.59 -3.27
C ARG A 22 -12.69 1.60 -4.79
N ASP A 23 -12.99 2.75 -5.36
CA ASP A 23 -12.96 2.98 -6.80
C ASP A 23 -11.54 2.99 -7.39
N MET A 24 -10.50 3.03 -6.55
CA MET A 24 -9.10 2.91 -6.94
C MET A 24 -8.50 1.62 -6.39
N MET A 25 -7.77 0.91 -7.25
CA MET A 25 -7.00 -0.28 -6.93
C MET A 25 -5.52 -0.02 -7.16
N SER A 26 -4.69 -0.33 -6.17
CA SER A 26 -3.25 -0.06 -6.22
C SER A 26 -2.49 -1.27 -6.74
N ILE A 27 -1.63 -1.06 -7.73
CA ILE A 27 -0.84 -2.09 -8.38
C ILE A 27 0.65 -1.76 -8.17
N ILE A 28 1.41 -2.73 -7.71
CA ILE A 28 2.85 -2.57 -7.46
C ILE A 28 3.58 -3.59 -8.33
N ASP A 29 4.59 -3.13 -9.08
CA ASP A 29 5.48 -4.03 -9.80
C ASP A 29 6.31 -4.84 -8.80
N VAL A 30 6.39 -6.15 -9.00
CA VAL A 30 7.15 -7.03 -8.12
C VAL A 30 8.64 -6.65 -8.10
N ASP A 31 9.15 -6.17 -9.23
CA ASP A 31 10.55 -5.76 -9.36
C ASP A 31 10.85 -4.49 -8.56
N ASP A 32 9.84 -3.71 -8.19
CA ASP A 32 9.96 -2.50 -7.39
C ASP A 32 9.95 -2.75 -5.88
N ILE A 33 9.64 -3.97 -5.44
CA ILE A 33 9.57 -4.33 -4.03
C ILE A 33 10.99 -4.56 -3.49
N LEU A 34 11.34 -3.82 -2.44
CA LEU A 34 12.58 -4.03 -1.68
C LEU A 34 12.36 -5.02 -0.55
N VAL A 35 11.29 -4.83 0.23
CA VAL A 35 10.93 -5.70 1.35
C VAL A 35 9.46 -6.05 1.25
N PHE A 36 9.19 -7.36 1.21
CA PHE A 36 7.84 -7.90 1.26
C PHE A 36 7.58 -8.46 2.67
N PRO A 37 6.53 -8.01 3.36
CA PRO A 37 6.25 -8.44 4.72
C PRO A 37 5.92 -9.93 4.77
N ALA A 38 6.20 -10.58 5.90
CA ALA A 38 5.80 -11.97 6.09
C ALA A 38 4.33 -12.05 6.55
N ARG A 39 3.66 -13.15 6.19
CA ARG A 39 2.37 -13.47 6.78
C ARG A 39 2.55 -13.93 8.24
N ASP A 40 1.50 -13.74 9.03
CA ASP A 40 1.45 -14.17 10.41
C ASP A 40 1.49 -15.71 10.54
N SER A 41 1.56 -16.20 11.77
CA SER A 41 1.63 -17.64 12.03
C SER A 41 0.40 -18.43 11.53
N ALA A 42 -0.72 -17.76 11.28
CA ALA A 42 -1.93 -18.34 10.69
C ALA A 42 -1.94 -18.28 9.15
N GLY A 43 -0.98 -17.59 8.53
CA GLY A 43 -0.77 -17.56 7.08
C GLY A 43 -1.69 -16.60 6.31
N VAL A 44 -2.31 -15.63 6.99
CA VAL A 44 -3.32 -14.74 6.36
C VAL A 44 -3.03 -13.27 6.61
N LEU A 45 -2.61 -12.89 7.83
CA LEU A 45 -2.48 -11.47 8.20
C LEU A 45 -1.08 -10.94 7.93
N MET A 46 -0.98 -9.74 7.37
CA MET A 46 0.27 -9.01 7.14
C MET A 46 0.16 -7.63 7.79
N THR A 47 0.92 -7.43 8.87
CA THR A 47 0.90 -6.20 9.67
C THR A 47 2.00 -5.21 9.33
N GLU A 48 3.08 -5.69 8.71
CA GLU A 48 4.22 -4.86 8.31
C GLU A 48 4.00 -4.22 6.93
N ASN A 49 4.70 -3.12 6.67
CA ASN A 49 4.58 -2.37 5.42
C ASN A 49 5.38 -3.02 4.29
N ILE A 50 4.83 -3.02 3.09
CA ILE A 50 5.60 -3.25 1.86
C ILE A 50 6.53 -2.06 1.65
N GLN A 51 7.82 -2.33 1.50
CA GLN A 51 8.82 -1.30 1.19
C GLN A 51 9.21 -1.40 -0.27
N LEU A 52 9.14 -0.28 -0.98
CA LEU A 52 9.55 -0.18 -2.37
C LEU A 52 10.99 0.31 -2.46
N LYS A 53 11.64 0.02 -3.60
CA LYS A 53 12.92 0.61 -3.95
C LYS A 53 12.79 2.15 -4.05
N PRO A 54 13.87 2.90 -3.77
CA PRO A 54 13.82 4.36 -3.81
C PRO A 54 13.34 4.87 -5.18
N GLY A 55 12.34 5.75 -5.18
CA GLY A 55 11.75 6.33 -6.39
C GLY A 55 10.65 5.49 -7.06
N CYS A 56 10.34 4.29 -6.55
CA CYS A 56 9.24 3.46 -7.03
C CYS A 56 7.99 3.64 -6.16
N TYR A 57 6.81 3.61 -6.79
CA TYR A 57 5.52 3.83 -6.14
C TYR A 57 4.44 2.93 -6.76
N SER A 58 3.33 2.71 -6.02
CA SER A 58 2.19 1.98 -6.58
C SER A 58 1.49 2.79 -7.65
N THR A 59 1.05 2.13 -8.72
CA THR A 59 0.18 2.73 -9.74
C THR A 59 -1.27 2.41 -9.43
N ASP A 60 -2.09 3.44 -9.28
CA ASP A 60 -3.52 3.27 -9.03
C ASP A 60 -4.31 3.23 -10.35
N ILE A 61 -5.23 2.26 -10.46
CA ILE A 61 -6.18 2.17 -11.55
C ILE A 61 -7.60 2.31 -11.02
N TYR A 62 -8.38 3.16 -11.69
CA TYR A 62 -9.79 3.34 -11.39
C TYR A 62 -10.61 2.15 -11.91
N PHE A 63 -11.55 1.66 -11.12
CA PHE A 63 -12.58 0.72 -11.55
C PHE A 63 -13.97 1.27 -11.30
N THR A 64 -14.90 0.95 -12.20
CA THR A 64 -16.30 1.30 -12.06
C THR A 64 -16.87 0.58 -10.83
N PRO A 65 -17.40 1.30 -9.83
CA PRO A 65 -17.99 0.69 -8.65
C PRO A 65 -19.07 -0.33 -9.03
N GLY A 66 -19.07 -1.49 -8.35
CA GLY A 66 -20.00 -2.59 -8.61
C GLY A 66 -19.61 -3.52 -9.77
N THR A 67 -18.51 -3.24 -10.48
CA THR A 67 -17.95 -4.16 -11.50
C THR A 67 -16.77 -4.97 -10.99
N VAL A 68 -16.30 -4.68 -9.78
CA VAL A 68 -15.15 -5.36 -9.20
C VAL A 68 -15.57 -6.72 -8.66
N GLU A 69 -14.90 -7.76 -9.13
CA GLU A 69 -15.11 -9.14 -8.69
C GLU A 69 -13.82 -9.68 -8.10
N VAL A 70 -13.91 -10.30 -6.93
CA VAL A 70 -12.81 -11.02 -6.29
C VAL A 70 -13.19 -12.48 -6.17
N THR A 71 -12.29 -13.35 -6.60
CA THR A 71 -12.44 -14.80 -6.52
C THR A 71 -11.16 -15.42 -5.98
N SER A 72 -11.29 -16.46 -5.17
CA SER A 72 -10.17 -17.27 -4.72
C SER A 72 -10.61 -18.72 -4.66
N ASN A 73 -10.45 -19.41 -5.79
CA ASN A 73 -10.91 -20.78 -5.95
C ASN A 73 -9.75 -21.73 -5.71
N THR A 74 -10.02 -22.84 -5.03
CA THR A 74 -9.09 -23.97 -4.94
C THR A 74 -9.13 -24.77 -6.23
N ASP A 75 -7.96 -25.12 -6.77
CA ASP A 75 -7.86 -25.97 -7.95
C ASP A 75 -6.65 -26.91 -7.84
N GLY A 76 -6.72 -28.08 -8.47
CA GLY A 76 -5.68 -29.11 -8.44
C GLY A 76 -6.09 -30.44 -7.79
N ASP A 77 -5.26 -31.45 -8.04
CA ASP A 77 -5.39 -32.77 -7.41
C ASP A 77 -5.14 -32.68 -5.90
N PRO A 78 -5.57 -33.68 -5.10
CA PRO A 78 -5.47 -33.64 -3.63
C PRO A 78 -4.07 -33.31 -3.09
N ASP A 79 -3.01 -33.71 -3.80
CA ASP A 79 -1.62 -33.48 -3.44
C ASP A 79 -1.02 -32.17 -4.00
N ALA A 80 -1.79 -31.42 -4.83
CA ALA A 80 -1.39 -30.18 -5.49
C ALA A 80 -2.45 -29.06 -5.35
N LEU A 81 -3.24 -29.14 -4.28
CA LEU A 81 -4.32 -28.20 -4.01
C LEU A 81 -3.75 -26.81 -3.65
N GLY A 82 -4.25 -25.77 -4.30
CA GLY A 82 -3.89 -24.39 -3.97
C GLY A 82 -4.95 -23.40 -4.45
N PHE A 83 -4.90 -22.19 -3.92
CA PHE A 83 -5.80 -21.11 -4.30
C PHE A 83 -5.28 -20.38 -5.54
N THR A 84 -6.20 -19.91 -6.36
CA THR A 84 -5.90 -19.00 -7.48
C THR A 84 -6.67 -17.69 -7.30
N PRO A 85 -6.19 -16.78 -6.45
CA PRO A 85 -6.78 -15.46 -6.32
C PRO A 85 -6.83 -14.75 -7.67
N THR A 86 -7.98 -14.17 -7.98
CA THR A 86 -8.22 -13.38 -9.18
C THR A 86 -9.10 -12.20 -8.83
N VAL A 87 -8.69 -11.02 -9.29
CA VAL A 87 -9.48 -9.79 -9.19
C VAL A 87 -9.77 -9.25 -10.57
N LYS A 88 -11.01 -8.84 -10.82
CA LYS A 88 -11.47 -8.29 -12.10
C LYS A 88 -12.21 -6.98 -11.88
N GLY A 89 -12.20 -6.11 -12.88
CA GLY A 89 -12.98 -4.87 -12.84
C GLY A 89 -13.02 -4.14 -14.19
N ASN A 90 -14.01 -3.27 -14.37
CA ASN A 90 -14.19 -2.50 -15.60
C ASN A 90 -13.71 -1.05 -15.47
N HIS A 91 -12.78 -0.65 -16.32
CA HIS A 91 -12.38 0.74 -16.48
C HIS A 91 -13.13 1.37 -17.68
N PRO A 92 -13.78 2.53 -17.50
CA PRO A 92 -14.54 3.17 -18.56
C PRO A 92 -13.64 3.85 -19.60
N GLY A 93 -14.02 3.74 -20.87
CA GLY A 93 -13.31 4.37 -21.97
C GLY A 93 -11.99 3.67 -22.34
N ASN A 94 -11.28 4.30 -23.27
CA ASN A 94 -10.05 3.74 -23.85
C ASN A 94 -9.13 4.86 -24.38
N LYS A 95 -8.92 5.90 -23.55
CA LYS A 95 -8.04 7.04 -23.84
C LYS A 95 -6.56 6.62 -23.75
N GLN A 96 -5.65 7.49 -24.19
CA GLN A 96 -4.20 7.23 -24.30
C GLN A 96 -3.61 6.64 -23.01
N ALA A 97 -3.86 7.24 -21.84
CA ALA A 97 -3.34 6.76 -20.56
C ALA A 97 -3.67 5.28 -20.27
N VAL A 98 -4.91 4.86 -20.57
CA VAL A 98 -5.34 3.46 -20.37
C VAL A 98 -4.69 2.53 -21.39
N ARG A 99 -4.44 2.99 -22.62
CA ARG A 99 -3.74 2.20 -23.65
C ARG A 99 -2.26 2.05 -23.35
N GLU A 100 -1.61 3.10 -22.86
CA GLU A 100 -0.23 3.08 -22.39
C GLU A 100 -0.09 2.18 -21.17
N PHE A 101 -1.02 2.28 -20.21
CA PHE A 101 -1.08 1.38 -19.07
C PHE A 101 -1.19 -0.08 -19.53
N LYS A 102 -2.13 -0.41 -20.42
CA LYS A 102 -2.25 -1.76 -21.00
C LYS A 102 -0.95 -2.25 -21.62
N THR A 103 -0.28 -1.41 -22.40
CA THR A 103 0.93 -1.81 -23.13
C THR A 103 2.11 -2.00 -22.19
N ASN A 104 2.29 -1.09 -21.22
CA ASN A 104 3.42 -1.10 -20.31
C ASN A 104 3.31 -2.20 -19.25
N TRP A 105 2.09 -2.53 -18.81
CA TRP A 105 1.84 -3.55 -17.80
C TRP A 105 1.60 -4.95 -18.38
N LEU A 106 1.47 -5.09 -19.70
CA LEU A 106 1.29 -6.40 -20.32
C LEU A 106 2.53 -7.26 -20.11
N GLY A 107 2.35 -8.45 -19.51
CA GLY A 107 3.44 -9.38 -19.22
C GLY A 107 4.28 -9.02 -18.00
N ARG A 108 4.00 -7.91 -17.31
CA ARG A 108 4.61 -7.60 -16.03
C ARG A 108 4.02 -8.44 -14.91
N LYS A 109 4.83 -8.64 -13.86
CA LYS A 109 4.47 -9.34 -12.64
C LYS A 109 4.17 -8.31 -11.57
N CYS A 110 3.01 -8.39 -10.95
CA CYS A 110 2.57 -7.38 -9.99
C CYS A 110 1.97 -8.01 -8.74
N ILE A 111 1.88 -7.22 -7.68
CA ILE A 111 0.97 -7.46 -6.57
C ILE A 111 -0.13 -6.40 -6.62
N VAL A 112 -1.31 -6.75 -6.10
CA VAL A 112 -2.48 -5.86 -6.14
C VAL A 112 -2.96 -5.65 -4.72
N ILE A 113 -3.22 -4.39 -4.34
CA ILE A 113 -3.83 -4.05 -3.06
C ILE A 113 -5.19 -3.42 -3.32
N MET A 114 -6.21 -4.01 -2.72
CA MET A 114 -7.58 -3.49 -2.78
C MET A 114 -7.98 -2.93 -1.43
N SER A 115 -8.34 -1.65 -1.41
CA SER A 115 -8.90 -0.99 -0.23
C SER A 115 -10.42 -0.98 -0.31
N TYR A 116 -11.08 -0.95 0.84
CA TYR A 116 -12.54 -0.92 0.96
C TYR A 116 -13.04 0.41 1.51
N CYS A 117 -14.26 0.80 1.13
CA CYS A 117 -14.89 2.06 1.59
C CYS A 117 -15.47 1.98 3.01
N ASP A 118 -15.68 0.77 3.53
CA ASP A 118 -16.32 0.52 4.81
C ASP A 118 -15.33 0.36 5.98
N GLY A 119 -14.05 0.69 5.75
CA GLY A 119 -12.99 0.60 6.76
C GLY A 119 -12.56 -0.82 7.08
N GLN A 120 -12.96 -1.81 6.27
CA GLN A 120 -12.39 -3.15 6.34
C GLN A 120 -10.88 -3.11 6.04
N ASP A 121 -10.17 -4.11 6.59
CA ASP A 121 -8.76 -4.32 6.28
C ASP A 121 -8.57 -4.51 4.77
N LYS A 122 -7.41 -4.12 4.25
CA LYS A 122 -7.15 -4.19 2.80
C LYS A 122 -6.87 -5.63 2.39
N ASP A 123 -7.22 -5.99 1.18
CA ASP A 123 -6.82 -7.27 0.60
C ASP A 123 -5.57 -7.11 -0.25
N LEU A 124 -4.61 -7.99 -0.05
CA LEU A 124 -3.40 -8.10 -0.84
C LEU A 124 -3.41 -9.40 -1.66
N PHE A 125 -3.25 -9.24 -2.97
CA PHE A 125 -3.24 -10.31 -3.94
C PHE A 125 -1.83 -10.51 -4.51
N GLY A 126 -1.42 -11.77 -4.59
CA GLY A 126 -0.11 -12.17 -5.08
C GLY A 126 1.01 -11.93 -4.07
N SER A 127 2.18 -12.42 -4.45
CA SER A 127 3.44 -12.25 -3.71
C SER A 127 4.61 -12.18 -4.69
N PRO A 128 5.80 -11.72 -4.27
CA PRO A 128 6.98 -11.73 -5.15
C PRO A 128 7.31 -13.11 -5.73
N CYS A 129 7.07 -14.17 -4.96
CA CYS A 129 7.31 -15.55 -5.38
C CYS A 129 6.18 -16.13 -6.24
N ASN A 130 4.95 -15.63 -6.11
CA ASN A 130 3.81 -16.02 -6.92
C ASN A 130 2.96 -14.79 -7.26
N PRO A 131 3.39 -14.02 -8.28
CA PRO A 131 2.78 -12.73 -8.56
C PRO A 131 1.53 -12.85 -9.42
N MET A 132 0.82 -11.73 -9.54
CA MET A 132 -0.34 -11.56 -10.39
C MET A 132 0.10 -11.14 -11.79
N GLN A 133 -0.60 -11.60 -12.80
CA GLN A 133 -0.44 -11.18 -14.19
C GLN A 133 -1.71 -10.48 -14.68
N MET A 134 -1.53 -9.36 -15.36
CA MET A 134 -2.61 -8.60 -15.97
C MET A 134 -3.04 -9.22 -17.31
N GLY A 135 -4.33 -9.53 -17.41
CA GLY A 135 -5.08 -9.70 -18.64
C GLY A 135 -6.02 -8.51 -18.86
N VAL A 136 -6.27 -8.17 -20.11
CA VAL A 136 -7.19 -7.09 -20.46
C VAL A 136 -8.06 -7.47 -21.64
N ASN A 137 -9.35 -7.20 -21.53
CA ASN A 137 -10.32 -7.36 -22.61
C ASN A 137 -10.96 -5.99 -22.91
N TYR A 138 -11.04 -5.61 -24.17
CA TYR A 138 -11.61 -4.33 -24.57
C TYR A 138 -12.87 -4.55 -25.40
N THR A 139 -13.97 -3.93 -24.96
CA THR A 139 -15.22 -3.90 -25.71
C THR A 139 -15.54 -2.47 -26.10
N GLY A 140 -15.64 -2.23 -27.42
CA GLY A 140 -16.05 -0.96 -28.01
C GLY A 140 -17.09 -1.18 -29.10
N ASN A 141 -18.35 -0.90 -28.80
CA ASN A 141 -19.48 -1.01 -29.74
C ASN A 141 -20.53 0.09 -29.44
N LYS A 142 -21.72 0.01 -30.05
CA LYS A 142 -22.78 1.02 -29.83
C LYS A 142 -23.29 1.06 -28.38
N ASP A 143 -23.07 -0.01 -27.62
CA ASP A 143 -23.65 -0.23 -26.30
C ASP A 143 -22.64 0.00 -25.16
N ALA A 144 -21.35 -0.22 -25.39
CA ALA A 144 -20.31 -0.08 -24.38
C ALA A 144 -18.95 0.33 -24.96
N ASN A 145 -18.21 1.11 -24.19
CA ASN A 145 -16.80 1.44 -24.42
C ASN A 145 -16.06 1.30 -23.08
N SER A 146 -15.51 0.12 -22.82
CA SER A 146 -14.86 -0.21 -21.54
C SER A 146 -13.76 -1.24 -21.71
N SER A 147 -12.85 -1.24 -20.75
CA SER A 147 -11.74 -2.19 -20.65
C SER A 147 -11.90 -2.99 -19.37
N GLU A 148 -12.14 -4.28 -19.50
CA GLU A 148 -12.14 -5.23 -18.38
C GLU A 148 -10.69 -5.62 -18.09
N PHE A 149 -10.21 -5.29 -16.90
CA PHE A 149 -8.91 -5.77 -16.42
C PHE A 149 -9.13 -6.98 -15.52
N THR A 150 -8.32 -8.01 -15.72
CA THR A 150 -8.25 -9.20 -14.89
C THR A 150 -6.84 -9.34 -14.39
N PHE A 151 -6.64 -9.47 -13.08
CA PHE A 151 -5.36 -9.84 -12.50
C PHE A 151 -5.53 -11.22 -11.88
N THR A 152 -4.71 -12.17 -12.33
CA THR A 152 -4.77 -13.56 -11.87
C THR A 152 -3.38 -14.00 -11.42
N GLN A 153 -3.32 -14.72 -10.30
CA GLN A 153 -2.08 -15.28 -9.80
C GLN A 153 -1.52 -16.30 -10.81
N ILE A 154 -0.23 -16.20 -11.14
CA ILE A 154 0.40 -17.01 -12.20
C ILE A 154 0.37 -18.50 -11.87
N SER A 155 0.42 -18.85 -10.58
CA SER A 155 0.36 -20.23 -10.12
C SER A 155 -0.55 -20.38 -8.92
N LYS A 156 -0.97 -21.61 -8.68
CA LYS A 156 -1.69 -22.01 -7.47
C LYS A 156 -0.81 -21.73 -6.26
N GLY A 157 -1.38 -21.17 -5.21
CA GLY A 157 -0.62 -20.81 -4.01
C GLY A 157 -1.51 -20.49 -2.84
N ASP A 158 -1.04 -19.56 -2.01
CA ASP A 158 -1.78 -19.11 -0.83
C ASP A 158 -3.00 -18.28 -1.21
N ASP A 159 -3.98 -18.26 -0.31
CA ASP A 159 -5.20 -17.44 -0.42
C ASP A 159 -4.89 -15.94 -0.26
N ILE A 160 -5.87 -15.08 -0.48
CA ILE A 160 -5.79 -13.61 -0.33
C ILE A 160 -5.30 -13.25 1.07
N ALA A 161 -4.33 -12.34 1.16
CA ALA A 161 -3.81 -11.86 2.44
C ALA A 161 -4.57 -10.63 2.94
N ILE A 162 -4.75 -10.53 4.26
CA ILE A 162 -5.26 -9.33 4.91
C ILE A 162 -4.07 -8.40 5.17
N TYR A 163 -4.05 -7.23 4.54
CA TYR A 163 -2.99 -6.24 4.63
C TYR A 163 -3.40 -5.05 5.51
N LYS A 164 -2.69 -4.87 6.61
CA LYS A 164 -2.87 -3.72 7.54
C LYS A 164 -1.79 -2.66 7.39
N GLY A 165 -0.78 -2.89 6.55
CA GLY A 165 0.25 -1.91 6.28
C GLY A 165 -0.25 -0.72 5.46
N THR A 166 0.57 0.31 5.35
CA THR A 166 0.31 1.47 4.49
C THR A 166 0.49 1.08 3.03
N VAL A 167 -0.44 1.48 2.15
CA VAL A 167 -0.22 1.36 0.71
C VAL A 167 0.83 2.40 0.33
N PRO A 168 1.92 2.03 -0.36
CA PRO A 168 2.89 2.98 -0.88
C PRO A 168 2.31 3.66 -2.14
N SER A 169 1.21 4.38 -1.97
CA SER A 169 0.54 5.15 -3.01
C SER A 169 1.05 6.58 -3.02
N GLU A 170 1.36 7.03 -4.22
CA GLU A 170 1.54 8.41 -4.68
C GLU A 170 2.90 9.09 -4.54
N GLU A 171 3.14 9.94 -5.55
CA GLU A 171 4.05 11.07 -5.50
C GLU A 171 3.96 11.77 -4.15
N PRO A 172 5.07 12.35 -3.66
CA PRO A 172 5.13 12.92 -2.34
C PRO A 172 3.99 13.92 -2.10
N VAL A 173 3.14 13.65 -1.09
CA VAL A 173 2.02 14.50 -0.63
C VAL A 173 2.46 15.96 -0.53
N ALA A 174 3.71 16.16 -0.10
CA ALA A 174 4.46 17.38 -0.32
C ALA A 174 5.95 17.05 -0.41
N SER A 175 6.69 17.90 -1.11
CA SER A 175 8.14 18.00 -0.91
C SER A 175 8.43 19.01 0.20
N VAL A 176 9.23 18.60 1.17
CA VAL A 176 9.69 19.45 2.26
C VAL A 176 10.98 20.12 1.81
N SER A 177 11.02 21.45 1.86
CA SER A 177 12.17 22.20 1.35
C SER A 177 13.45 21.89 2.15
N ALA A 178 14.59 22.02 1.49
CA ALA A 178 15.93 21.74 2.01
C ALA A 178 16.28 22.45 3.35
N SER A 179 15.60 23.56 3.67
CA SER A 179 15.87 24.36 4.86
C SER A 179 14.72 24.35 5.87
N ALA A 180 13.71 23.49 5.67
CA ALA A 180 12.56 23.45 6.54
C ALA A 180 12.89 22.75 7.87
N THR A 181 12.59 23.42 8.98
CA THR A 181 12.59 22.82 10.33
C THR A 181 11.19 22.33 10.74
N THR A 182 10.18 22.67 9.94
CA THR A 182 8.76 22.36 10.20
C THR A 182 8.12 21.71 8.99
N ILE A 183 7.39 20.60 9.20
CA ILE A 183 6.60 19.92 8.17
C ILE A 183 5.12 20.35 8.29
N PRO A 184 4.50 20.95 7.26
CA PRO A 184 3.07 21.14 7.22
C PRO A 184 2.39 19.82 6.86
N PHE A 185 1.65 19.24 7.81
CA PHE A 185 0.82 18.07 7.54
C PHE A 185 -0.41 18.50 6.74
N THR A 186 -0.54 18.00 5.51
CA THR A 186 -1.66 18.26 4.61
C THR A 186 -2.61 17.08 4.54
N ALA A 187 -2.06 15.88 4.35
CA ALA A 187 -2.79 14.62 4.31
C ALA A 187 -1.93 13.46 4.84
N GLU A 188 -2.58 12.34 5.14
CA GLU A 188 -1.87 11.08 5.43
C GLU A 188 -1.18 10.59 4.15
N GLY A 189 0.06 10.11 4.28
CA GLY A 189 0.83 9.63 3.12
C GLY A 189 2.33 9.90 3.24
N GLN A 190 3.01 9.88 2.09
CA GLN A 190 4.47 10.01 2.00
C GLN A 190 4.89 11.46 1.76
N TYR A 191 5.92 11.93 2.46
CA TYR A 191 6.48 13.26 2.31
C TYR A 191 7.95 13.13 1.92
N GLN A 192 8.35 13.75 0.81
CA GLN A 192 9.71 13.67 0.30
C GLN A 192 10.54 14.81 0.87
N LEU A 193 11.58 14.46 1.61
CA LEU A 193 12.53 15.45 2.11
C LEU A 193 13.48 15.84 0.97
N GLN A 194 13.73 17.14 0.80
CA GLN A 194 14.78 17.65 -0.09
C GLN A 194 16.11 17.79 0.66
N GLY A 195 17.22 17.69 -0.07
CA GLY A 195 18.56 17.72 0.51
C GLY A 195 18.94 19.07 1.12
N GLY A 196 19.30 19.09 2.40
CA GLY A 196 19.83 20.24 3.14
C GLY A 196 20.11 19.93 4.61
N GLU A 197 20.95 20.75 5.26
CA GLU A 197 21.39 20.60 6.66
C GLU A 197 20.31 21.02 7.69
N ALA A 198 19.04 20.73 7.43
CA ALA A 198 17.95 21.09 8.33
C ALA A 198 17.73 20.02 9.42
N GLU A 199 17.51 20.48 10.65
CA GLU A 199 16.97 19.66 11.74
C GLU A 199 15.46 19.90 11.82
N ILE A 200 14.68 18.88 11.45
CA ILE A 200 13.23 18.93 11.49
C ILE A 200 12.79 18.60 12.92
N ASN A 201 12.13 19.55 13.58
CA ASN A 201 11.73 19.43 14.98
C ASN A 201 10.24 19.65 15.21
N LYS A 202 9.47 19.95 14.15
CA LYS A 202 8.06 20.30 14.27
C LYS A 202 7.23 19.79 13.09
N VAL A 203 5.98 19.44 13.38
CA VAL A 203 4.91 19.23 12.41
C VAL A 203 3.70 20.08 12.79
N THR A 204 3.12 20.78 11.83
CA THR A 204 1.90 21.59 12.03
C THR A 204 0.71 20.98 11.32
N GLY A 205 -0.49 21.10 11.90
CA GLY A 205 -1.74 20.63 11.27
C GLY A 205 -2.03 19.14 11.44
N GLY A 206 -1.20 18.41 12.21
CA GLY A 206 -1.46 17.02 12.57
C GLY A 206 -2.75 16.86 13.38
N ARG A 207 -3.45 15.75 13.15
CA ARG A 207 -4.64 15.33 13.92
C ARG A 207 -4.36 14.02 14.64
N HIS A 208 -5.02 13.77 15.77
CA HIS A 208 -4.90 12.50 16.49
C HIS A 208 -5.14 11.31 15.54
N GLY A 209 -4.25 10.32 15.57
CA GLY A 209 -4.31 9.12 14.75
C GLY A 209 -3.76 9.26 13.32
N ALA A 210 -3.41 10.47 12.87
CA ALA A 210 -2.85 10.67 11.54
C ALA A 210 -1.51 9.94 11.37
N VAL A 211 -1.26 9.40 10.18
CA VAL A 211 -0.02 8.69 9.84
C VAL A 211 0.70 9.44 8.72
N MET A 212 2.00 9.65 8.87
CA MET A 212 2.87 10.15 7.80
C MET A 212 4.11 9.28 7.66
N THR A 213 4.61 9.16 6.44
CA THR A 213 5.90 8.53 6.16
C THR A 213 6.83 9.58 5.57
N LEU A 214 7.97 9.81 6.20
CA LEU A 214 8.99 10.72 5.68
C LEU A 214 9.98 9.90 4.87
N LEU A 215 10.16 10.27 3.61
CA LEU A 215 11.13 9.68 2.70
C LEU A 215 12.42 10.49 2.72
N GLY A 216 13.53 9.77 2.81
CA GLY A 216 14.88 10.31 2.73
C GLY A 216 15.19 10.96 1.39
N VAL A 217 16.20 11.82 1.37
CA VAL A 217 16.51 12.69 0.24
C VAL A 217 16.93 11.90 -0.99
N ALA A 218 16.54 12.30 -2.20
CA ALA A 218 17.00 11.61 -3.41
C ALA A 218 18.52 11.72 -3.62
N SER A 219 19.12 12.85 -3.23
CA SER A 219 20.55 13.11 -3.23
C SER A 219 20.87 14.37 -2.38
N GLY A 220 22.14 14.57 -2.02
CA GLY A 220 22.59 15.72 -1.24
C GLY A 220 22.72 15.44 0.25
N VAL A 221 22.81 16.51 1.06
CA VAL A 221 22.94 16.40 2.52
C VAL A 221 21.58 16.01 3.13
N ALA A 222 21.58 14.99 3.97
CA ALA A 222 20.36 14.48 4.59
C ALA A 222 19.95 15.32 5.80
N PRO A 223 18.70 15.82 5.86
CA PRO A 223 18.17 16.43 7.07
C PRO A 223 18.01 15.38 8.19
N THR A 224 17.91 15.85 9.42
CA THR A 224 17.81 15.00 10.61
C THR A 224 16.52 15.25 11.38
N ILE A 225 16.08 14.23 12.10
CA ILE A 225 14.95 14.28 13.03
C ILE A 225 15.46 13.73 14.36
N ALA A 226 15.61 14.59 15.35
CA ALA A 226 16.06 14.19 16.67
C ALA A 226 14.88 13.71 17.54
N HIS A 227 15.19 12.82 18.49
CA HIS A 227 14.24 12.49 19.54
C HIS A 227 14.04 13.70 20.46
N GLY A 228 12.78 14.05 20.74
CA GLY A 228 12.42 15.17 21.59
C GLY A 228 11.44 16.14 20.93
N GLY A 229 10.90 17.08 21.72
CA GLY A 229 9.90 18.02 21.25
C GLY A 229 8.61 17.32 20.80
N GLN A 230 8.32 17.35 19.50
CA GLN A 230 7.15 16.69 18.91
C GLN A 230 7.42 15.27 18.42
N PHE A 231 8.67 14.77 18.39
CA PHE A 231 8.97 13.43 17.87
C PHE A 231 9.38 12.47 18.99
N LEU A 232 8.70 11.33 19.06
CA LEU A 232 9.03 10.23 19.94
C LEU A 232 9.59 9.07 19.11
N LEU A 233 10.92 9.07 18.96
CA LEU A 233 11.66 8.07 18.18
C LEU A 233 12.05 6.86 19.04
N ARG A 234 12.03 5.67 18.45
CA ARG A 234 12.33 4.40 19.12
C ARG A 234 13.80 4.37 19.54
N GLY A 235 14.05 4.07 20.81
CA GLY A 235 15.41 4.01 21.36
C GLY A 235 16.08 5.36 21.57
N GLY A 236 15.39 6.48 21.32
CA GLY A 236 15.95 7.82 21.48
C GLY A 236 16.95 8.22 20.39
N GLU A 237 17.04 7.44 19.31
CA GLU A 237 18.00 7.68 18.24
C GLU A 237 17.52 8.73 17.23
N THR A 238 18.45 9.56 16.76
CA THR A 238 18.19 10.51 15.67
C THR A 238 18.03 9.77 14.35
N PHE A 239 17.00 10.12 13.59
CA PHE A 239 16.81 9.64 12.23
C PHE A 239 17.52 10.58 11.25
N THR A 240 18.40 10.03 10.41
CA THR A 240 19.04 10.75 9.30
C THR A 240 18.35 10.35 8.01
N ALA A 241 17.74 11.32 7.33
CA ALA A 241 16.95 11.11 6.13
C ALA A 241 17.82 10.91 4.86
N SER A 242 18.76 9.97 4.91
CA SER A 242 19.66 9.63 3.80
C SER A 242 18.92 9.03 2.60
N PRO A 243 19.52 9.01 1.40
CA PRO A 243 18.90 8.39 0.23
C PRO A 243 18.45 6.96 0.48
N GLY A 244 17.15 6.72 0.27
CA GLY A 244 16.50 5.43 0.49
C GLY A 244 16.08 5.14 1.93
N SER A 245 16.41 6.00 2.89
CA SER A 245 15.90 5.89 4.26
C SER A 245 14.44 6.34 4.35
N GLN A 246 13.68 5.79 5.28
CA GLN A 246 12.30 6.22 5.53
C GLN A 246 11.91 6.02 7.01
N ILE A 247 11.00 6.85 7.50
CA ILE A 247 10.43 6.72 8.84
C ILE A 247 8.94 6.97 8.81
N THR A 248 8.15 6.07 9.42
CA THR A 248 6.70 6.22 9.57
C THR A 248 6.36 6.64 10.98
N LEU A 249 5.55 7.69 11.09
CA LEU A 249 5.17 8.34 12.34
C LEU A 249 3.65 8.40 12.45
N GLN A 250 3.13 8.17 13.66
CA GLN A 250 1.72 8.33 13.98
C GLN A 250 1.52 9.45 14.99
N ALA A 251 0.60 10.38 14.70
CA ALA A 251 0.25 11.48 15.58
C ALA A 251 -0.59 11.00 16.77
N PHE A 252 -0.20 11.41 17.95
CA PHE A 252 -0.92 11.25 19.20
C PHE A 252 -1.11 12.62 19.83
N GLU A 253 -2.36 13.05 19.96
CA GLU A 253 -2.69 14.29 20.64
C GLU A 253 -2.63 14.12 22.16
N SER A 254 -1.71 14.85 22.82
CA SER A 254 -1.51 14.81 24.28
C SER A 254 -2.22 15.95 25.02
N GLY A 255 -2.99 16.79 24.29
CA GLY A 255 -3.81 17.88 24.81
C GLY A 255 -3.46 19.25 24.20
N SER A 256 -4.47 20.12 24.02
CA SER A 256 -4.38 21.47 23.42
C SER A 256 -4.03 21.55 21.92
N GLY A 257 -4.47 20.59 21.09
CA GLY A 257 -4.28 20.64 19.63
C GLY A 257 -2.84 20.42 19.17
N THR A 258 -1.94 20.03 20.07
CA THR A 258 -0.55 19.71 19.76
C THR A 258 -0.38 18.20 19.68
N CYS A 259 0.07 17.70 18.54
CA CYS A 259 0.33 16.28 18.33
C CYS A 259 1.80 15.94 18.58
N THR A 260 2.03 14.85 19.30
CA THR A 260 3.31 14.14 19.38
C THR A 260 3.32 13.03 18.32
N TRP A 261 4.34 12.98 17.48
CA TRP A 261 4.52 12.01 16.41
C TRP A 261 5.39 10.86 16.91
N ILE A 262 4.76 9.69 17.03
CA ILE A 262 5.34 8.48 17.58
C ILE A 262 5.80 7.58 16.44
N GLU A 263 7.07 7.16 16.48
CA GLU A 263 7.64 6.24 15.51
C GLU A 263 6.92 4.89 15.51
N GLN A 264 6.41 4.50 14.34
CA GLN A 264 5.82 3.20 14.08
C GLN A 264 6.85 2.24 13.47
N SER A 265 7.60 2.73 12.49
CA SER A 265 8.64 1.97 11.81
C SER A 265 9.74 2.89 11.26
N ARG A 266 10.94 2.34 11.12
CA ARG A 266 12.09 3.01 10.52
C ARG A 266 12.85 2.06 9.61
N TYR A 267 13.40 2.60 8.53
CA TYR A 267 14.36 1.95 7.66
C TYR A 267 15.49 2.94 7.35
N GLN A 268 16.72 2.48 7.49
CA GLN A 268 17.89 3.32 7.29
C GLN A 268 18.82 2.58 6.32
N ALA A 269 19.04 3.19 5.15
CA ALA A 269 19.87 2.63 4.07
C ALA A 269 21.36 2.76 4.36
#